data_AF-A0A538K798-F1
#
_entry.id   AF-A0A538K798-F1
#
_cell.length_a   1.000
_cell.length_b   1.000
_cell.length_c   1.000
_cell.angle_alpha   90.00
_cell.angle_beta   90.00
_cell.angle_gamma   90.00
#
_symmetry.space_group_name_H-M   'P 1'
#
loop_
_entity.id
_entity.type
_entity.pdbx_description
1 polymer ?
#
loop_
_entity_poly.entity_id
_entity_poly.type
_entity_poly.pdbx_seq_one_letter_code
_entity_poly.pdbx_strand_id
1 'polypeptide(L)' 'MVDLPLESVPNFSEGRDRGTIAALRDALARSGDVLDVHTDVDHNRSV' A
#
# COMPACT_ATOMS: atom_id res chain seq x y z
N MET A 1 2.22 18.41 23.51
CA MET A 1 1.59 18.21 22.19
C MET A 1 1.27 16.73 22.09
N VAL A 2 0.04 16.36 21.75
CA VAL A 2 -0.32 14.94 21.60
C VAL A 2 0.14 14.52 20.21
N ASP A 3 0.90 13.43 20.14
CA ASP A 3 1.31 12.84 18.87
C ASP A 3 0.14 12.01 18.33
N LEU A 4 -0.24 12.25 17.09
CA LEU A 4 -1.36 11.57 16.43
C LEU A 4 -0.80 10.70 15.29
N PRO A 5 -1.44 9.56 14.99
CA PRO A 5 -1.01 8.74 13.85
C PRO A 5 -1.10 9.53 12.55
N LEU A 6 -0.08 9.38 11.70
CA LEU A 6 -0.06 9.93 10.35
C LEU A 6 -0.57 8.86 9.37
N GLU A 7 -1.63 9.19 8.64
CA GLU A 7 -2.08 8.36 7.53
C GLU A 7 -1.24 8.64 6.27
N SER A 8 -0.79 7.58 5.61
CA SER A 8 -0.08 7.65 4.34
C SER A 8 -0.83 6.79 3.33
N VAL A 9 -1.11 7.36 2.15
CA VAL A 9 -1.85 6.70 1.05
C VAL A 9 -0.93 6.62 -0.19
N PRO A 10 0.14 5.80 -0.14
CA PRO A 10 1.07 5.69 -1.25
C PRO A 10 0.37 5.14 -2.50
N ASN A 11 0.83 5.53 -3.68
CA ASN A 11 0.34 4.96 -4.93
C ASN A 11 1.47 4.29 -5.70
N PHE A 12 1.26 3.04 -6.08
CA PHE A 12 2.21 2.26 -6.86
C PHE A 12 1.66 1.99 -8.26
N SER A 13 2.49 2.14 -9.28
CA SER A 13 2.17 1.87 -10.68
C SER A 13 2.24 0.36 -11.02
N GLU A 14 1.63 -0.46 -10.16
CA GLU A 14 1.48 -1.90 -10.34
C GLU A 14 0.09 -2.31 -9.84
N GLY A 15 -0.69 -2.98 -10.68
CA GLY A 15 -2.06 -3.41 -10.36
C GLY A 15 -2.40 -4.83 -10.79
N ARG A 16 -1.43 -5.61 -11.27
CA ARG A 16 -1.64 -6.89 -11.95
C ARG A 16 -0.86 -8.00 -11.29
N ASP A 17 0.41 -7.75 -10.97
CA ASP A 17 1.28 -8.71 -10.30
C ASP A 17 0.99 -8.77 -8.79
N ARG A 18 0.20 -9.77 -8.41
CA ARG A 18 -0.14 -10.04 -7.01
C ARG A 18 1.08 -10.35 -6.14
N GLY A 19 2.15 -10.92 -6.70
CA GLY A 19 3.39 -11.19 -5.98
C GLY A 19 4.11 -9.90 -5.62
N THR A 20 4.25 -9.00 -6.60
CA THR A 20 4.83 -7.66 -6.37
C THR A 20 4.01 -6.85 -5.37
N ILE A 21 2.67 -6.85 -5.50
CA ILE A 21 1.78 -6.13 -4.57
C ILE A 21 1.88 -6.69 -3.14
N ALA A 22 1.93 -8.02 -2.98
CA ALA A 22 2.12 -8.64 -1.67
C ALA A 22 3.47 -8.28 -1.04
N ALA A 23 4.55 -8.25 -1.83
CA ALA A 23 5.87 -7.86 -1.35
C ALA A 23 5.92 -6.39 -0.91
N LEU A 24 5.22 -5.49 -1.61
CA LEU A 24 5.08 -4.08 -1.21
C LEU A 24 4.32 -3.95 0.12
N ARG A 25 3.19 -4.65 0.27
CA ARG A 25 2.44 -4.70 1.54
C ARG A 25 3.33 -5.14 2.69
N ASP A 26 4.06 -6.24 2.52
CA ASP A 26 4.95 -6.79 3.56
C ASP A 26 6.09 -5.83 3.91
N ALA A 27 6.60 -5.08 2.94
CA ALA A 27 7.59 -4.04 3.20
C ALA A 27 7.01 -2.87 4.00
N LEU A 28 5.80 -2.40 3.67
CA LEU A 28 5.13 -1.30 4.37
C LEU A 28 4.73 -1.65 5.80
N ALA A 29 4.27 -2.89 6.03
CA ALA A 29 3.89 -3.41 7.34
C ALA A 29 5.06 -3.43 8.37
N ARG A 30 6.31 -3.24 7.92
CA ARG A 30 7.48 -3.11 8.80
C ARG A 30 7.65 -1.71 9.40
N SER A 31 6.99 -0.71 8.82
CA SER A 31 7.14 0.71 9.19
C SER A 31 5.86 1.33 9.76
N GLY A 32 4.73 0.62 9.69
CA GLY A 32 3.44 1.04 10.21
C GLY A 32 2.35 0.02 9.94
N ASP A 33 1.15 0.29 10.41
CA ASP A 33 -0.01 -0.57 10.18
C ASP A 33 -0.54 -0.37 8.75
N VAL A 34 -0.72 -1.47 8.02
CA VAL A 34 -1.39 -1.45 6.71
C VAL A 34 -2.90 -1.56 6.94
N LEU A 35 -3.63 -0.52 6.55
CA LEU A 35 -5.07 -0.43 6.78
C LEU A 35 -5.90 -1.03 5.64
N ASP A 36 -5.46 -0.86 4.39
CA ASP A 36 -6.09 -1.43 3.20
C ASP A 36 -5.05 -1.62 2.08
N VAL A 37 -5.38 -2.49 1.12
CA VAL A 37 -4.68 -2.60 -0.16
C VAL A 37 -5.74 -2.70 -1.24
N HIS A 38 -5.84 -1.67 -2.07
CA HIS A 38 -6.77 -1.63 -3.19
C HIS A 38 -6.02 -1.71 -4.51
N THR A 39 -6.45 -2.63 -5.37
CA THR A 39 -5.78 -2.89 -6.66
C THR A 39 -6.74 -2.67 -7.82
N ASP A 40 -6.31 -1.89 -8.80
CA ASP A 40 -7.01 -1.63 -10.05
C ASP A 40 -6.21 -2.20 -11.22
N VAL A 41 -6.69 -3.33 -11.75
CA VAL A 41 -6.06 -4.10 -12.83
C VAL A 41 -6.12 -3.34 -14.17
N ASP A 42 -7.22 -2.63 -14.41
CA ASP A 42 -7.48 -1.91 -15.66
C ASP A 42 -6.53 -0.72 -15.80
N HIS A 43 -6.29 -0.02 -14.69
CA HIS A 43 -5.39 1.15 -14.64
C HIS A 43 -3.96 0.81 -14.19
N ASN A 44 -3.64 -0.47 -13.94
CA ASN A 44 -2.34 -0.95 -13.48
C ASN A 44 -1.77 -0.18 -12.28
N ARG A 45 -2.60 0.02 -11.26
CA ARG A 45 -2.20 0.73 -10.04
C ARG A 45 -2.70 0.04 -8.78
N SER A 46 -1.98 0.26 -7.69
CA SER A 46 -2.41 -0.08 -6.34
C SER A 46 -2.31 1.14 -5.44
N VAL A 47 -3.26 1.24 -4.52
CA VAL A 47 -3.27 2.18 -3.41
C VAL A 47 -3.14 1.38 -2.13
#